data_AF-A0A441TFJ9-F1
#
_entry.id   AF-A0A441TFJ9-F1
#
_cell.length_a   1.000
_cell.length_b   1.000
_cell.length_c   1.000
_cell.angle_alpha   90.00
_cell.angle_beta   90.00
_cell.angle_gamma   90.00
#
_symmetry.space_group_name_H-M   'P 1'
#
loop_
_entity.id
_entity.type
_entity.pdbx_description
1 polymer ?
#
loop_
_entity_poly.entity_id
_entity_poly.type
_entity_poly.pdbx_seq_one_letter_code
_entity_poly.pdbx_strand_id
1 'polypeptide(L)' 'WTWNAIGKRRGSWGLKDDAAESNRGFLLNHIIGDQTSADANGRRYSNSDPVTGQAAWFDLRVRIVKCAAEEAGF' A
#
# COMPACT_ATOMS: atom_id res chain seq x y z
N TRP A 1 8.70 -0.29 -13.10
CA TRP A 1 7.91 -0.14 -11.87
C TRP A 1 6.48 -0.50 -12.25
N THR A 2 5.99 -1.67 -11.86
CA THR A 2 4.59 -2.04 -12.05
C THR A 2 3.89 -1.76 -10.73
N TRP A 3 3.07 -0.71 -10.70
CA TRP A 3 2.26 -0.37 -9.52
C TRP A 3 1.26 -1.51 -9.29
N ASN A 4 1.43 -2.31 -8.23
CA ASN A 4 0.62 -3.52 -8.01
C ASN A 4 -0.80 -3.24 -7.49
N ALA A 5 -1.03 -2.08 -6.89
CA ALA A 5 -2.33 -1.53 -6.56
C ALA A 5 -2.19 -0.03 -6.24
N ILE A 6 -3.27 0.74 -6.42
CA ILE A 6 -3.41 2.08 -5.87
C ILE A 6 -4.63 2.07 -4.96
N GLY A 7 -4.46 2.51 -3.72
CA GLY A 7 -5.51 2.66 -2.71
C GLY A 7 -4.89 3.24 -1.45
N LYS A 8 -5.38 4.40 -1.01
CA LYS A 8 -4.93 5.11 0.19
C LYS A 8 -6.11 5.44 1.08
N ARG A 9 -5.94 5.34 2.39
CA ARG A 9 -7.00 5.67 3.35
C ARG A 9 -7.37 7.16 3.27
N ARG A 10 -8.67 7.47 3.20
CA ARG A 10 -9.17 8.85 3.27
C ARG A 10 -8.75 9.52 4.58
N GLY A 11 -8.32 10.77 4.50
CA GLY A 11 -7.87 11.55 5.66
C GLY A 11 -6.49 11.14 6.18
N SER A 12 -5.79 10.25 5.49
CA SER A 12 -4.40 9.90 5.76
C SER A 12 -3.50 10.46 4.66
N TRP A 13 -2.20 10.59 4.93
CA TRP A 13 -1.18 10.99 3.93
C TRP A 13 -1.31 12.41 3.35
N GLY A 14 -2.07 13.31 3.99
CA GLY A 14 -2.21 14.70 3.53
C GLY A 14 -2.85 14.85 2.15
N LEU A 15 -3.62 13.85 1.71
CA LEU A 15 -4.32 13.88 0.43
C LEU A 15 -5.49 14.87 0.47
N LYS A 16 -5.82 15.48 -0.67
CA LYS A 16 -7.09 16.19 -0.84
C LYS A 16 -8.27 15.23 -0.63
N ASP A 17 -9.40 15.77 -0.15
CA ASP A 17 -10.62 15.00 0.12
C ASP A 17 -11.16 14.25 -1.11
N ASP A 18 -10.90 14.76 -2.31
CA ASP A 18 -11.32 14.19 -3.59
C ASP A 18 -10.23 13.40 -4.31
N ALA A 19 -9.07 13.17 -3.68
CA ALA A 19 -7.95 12.45 -4.30
C ALA A 19 -8.39 11.08 -4.82
N ALA A 20 -8.08 10.78 -6.09
CA ALA A 20 -8.51 9.55 -6.76
C ALA A 20 -8.02 8.30 -6.02
N GLU A 21 -6.81 8.35 -5.47
CA GLU A 21 -6.20 7.29 -4.66
C GLU A 21 -6.98 6.97 -3.40
N SER A 22 -7.80 7.90 -2.89
CA SER A 22 -8.67 7.68 -1.72
C SER A 22 -10.11 7.30 -2.08
N ASN A 23 -10.53 7.56 -3.32
CA ASN A 23 -11.90 7.38 -3.80
C ASN A 23 -12.07 6.18 -4.73
N ARG A 24 -11.01 5.78 -5.45
CA ARG A 24 -11.01 4.71 -6.45
C ARG A 24 -9.72 3.94 -6.36
N GLY A 25 -9.73 2.92 -5.52
CA GLY A 25 -8.64 1.95 -5.48
C GLY A 25 -8.82 0.87 -6.53
N PHE A 26 -7.71 0.40 -7.10
CA PHE A 26 -7.71 -0.77 -7.98
C PHE A 26 -6.45 -1.59 -7.76
N LEU A 27 -6.61 -2.91 -7.80
CA LEU A 27 -5.50 -3.88 -7.84
C LEU A 27 -5.10 -4.10 -9.29
N LEU A 28 -3.81 -3.91 -9.58
CA LEU A 28 -3.25 -4.21 -10.89
C LEU A 28 -2.81 -5.68 -11.00
N ASN A 29 -2.52 -6.32 -9.86
CA ASN A 29 -1.98 -7.67 -9.83
C ASN A 29 -3.01 -8.69 -9.33
N HIS A 30 -3.62 -9.42 -10.27
CA HIS A 30 -4.62 -10.46 -10.03
C HIS A 30 -4.09 -11.68 -9.23
N ILE A 31 -2.79 -11.76 -9.01
CA ILE A 31 -2.13 -12.84 -8.25
C ILE A 31 -2.18 -12.55 -6.74
N ILE A 32 -2.38 -11.29 -6.34
CA ILE A 32 -2.42 -10.87 -4.94
C ILE A 32 -3.88 -10.62 -4.56
N GLY A 33 -4.40 -11.42 -3.64
CA GLY A 33 -5.77 -11.26 -3.15
C GLY A 33 -5.95 -10.01 -2.30
N ASP A 34 -7.11 -9.37 -2.43
CA ASP A 34 -7.57 -8.20 -1.66
C ASP A 34 -7.66 -8.49 -0.16
N GLN A 35 -7.80 -9.77 0.21
CA GLN A 35 -7.92 -10.23 1.57
C GLN A 35 -6.88 -11.30 1.91
N THR A 36 -6.48 -11.33 3.17
CA THR A 36 -5.66 -12.42 3.72
C THR A 36 -6.42 -13.75 3.67
N SER A 37 -5.67 -14.85 3.77
CA SER A 37 -6.25 -16.14 4.12
C SER A 37 -7.07 -16.02 5.42
N ALA A 38 -8.07 -16.89 5.55
CA ALA A 38 -8.90 -16.93 6.75
C ALA A 38 -8.06 -17.32 7.98
N ASP A 39 -8.27 -16.62 9.11
CA ASP A 39 -7.69 -17.01 10.39
C ASP A 39 -8.39 -18.25 10.98
N ALA A 40 -7.95 -18.69 12.17
CA ALA A 40 -8.51 -19.86 12.85
C ALA A 40 -10.01 -19.75 13.15
N ASN A 41 -10.57 -18.53 13.15
CA ASN A 41 -11.99 -18.26 13.37
C ASN A 41 -12.73 -17.97 12.05
N GLY A 42 -12.09 -18.20 10.90
CA GLY A 42 -12.67 -17.96 9.59
C GLY A 42 -12.70 -16.49 9.15
N ARG A 43 -12.09 -15.57 9.91
CA ARG A 43 -12.11 -14.14 9.57
C ARG A 43 -11.04 -13.83 8.54
N ARG A 44 -11.40 -12.94 7.61
CA ARG A 44 -10.50 -12.40 6.59
C ARG A 44 -10.32 -10.91 6.83
N TYR A 45 -9.11 -10.42 6.62
CA TYR A 45 -8.78 -9.01 6.77
C TYR A 45 -8.37 -8.45 5.42
N SER A 46 -8.51 -7.13 5.26
CA SER A 46 -7.91 -6.42 4.13
C SER A 46 -6.42 -6.73 4.06
N ASN A 47 -5.92 -7.12 2.90
CA ASN A 47 -4.50 -7.43 2.66
C ASN A 47 -3.66 -6.14 2.49
N SER A 48 -3.99 -5.12 3.28
CA SER A 48 -3.39 -3.80 3.32
C SER A 48 -2.82 -3.54 4.70
N ASP A 49 -1.75 -2.75 4.80
CA ASP A 49 -1.20 -2.30 6.07
C ASP A 49 -2.32 -1.69 6.95
N PRO A 50 -2.52 -2.19 8.19
CA PRO A 50 -3.67 -1.80 9.02
C PRO A 50 -3.58 -0.36 9.56
N VAL A 51 -2.40 0.24 9.52
CA VAL A 51 -2.16 1.60 9.99
C VAL A 51 -2.49 2.61 8.89
N THR A 52 -1.94 2.38 7.70
CA THR A 52 -1.93 3.32 6.58
C THR A 52 -2.92 2.99 5.47
N GLY A 53 -3.41 1.75 5.41
CA GLY A 53 -4.26 1.22 4.35
C GLY A 53 -3.51 0.89 3.05
N GLN A 54 -2.18 0.91 3.05
CA GLN A 54 -1.39 0.66 1.85
C GLN A 54 -1.18 -0.84 1.59
N ALA A 55 -1.47 -1.31 0.38
CA ALA A 55 -1.10 -2.64 -0.09
C ALA A 55 -0.09 -2.49 -1.24
N ALA A 56 1.20 -2.61 -0.95
CA ALA A 56 2.26 -2.58 -1.94
C ALA A 56 3.19 -3.77 -1.74
N TRP A 57 3.24 -4.64 -2.75
CA TRP A 57 4.10 -5.82 -2.77
C TRP A 57 5.20 -5.59 -3.78
N PHE A 58 6.45 -5.75 -3.33
CA PHE A 58 7.63 -5.63 -4.19
C PHE A 58 8.38 -6.96 -4.14
N ASP A 59 8.41 -7.68 -5.26
CA ASP A 59 9.36 -8.79 -5.43
C ASP A 59 10.70 -8.20 -5.91
N LEU A 60 11.39 -7.49 -5.02
CA LEU A 60 12.66 -6.88 -5.33
C LEU A 60 13.61 -7.02 -4.15
N ARG A 61 14.83 -7.47 -4.45
CA ARG A 61 15.95 -7.41 -3.51
C ARG A 61 16.52 -5.99 -3.53
N VAL A 62 16.18 -5.18 -2.52
CA VAL A 62 16.68 -3.81 -2.41
C VAL A 62 17.92 -3.74 -1.53
N ARG A 63 18.81 -2.79 -1.84
CA ARG A 63 19.95 -2.41 -1.00
C ARG A 63 19.69 -1.01 -0.45
N ILE A 64 19.63 -0.90 0.87
CA ILE A 64 19.45 0.38 1.56
C ILE A 64 20.83 0.95 1.86
N VAL A 65 21.04 2.23 1.57
CA VAL A 65 22.22 3.00 1.95
C VAL A 65 21.78 4.25 2.69
N LYS A 66 22.64 4.78 3.56
CA LYS A 66 22.36 6.03 4.27
C LYS A 66 22.29 7.17 3.26
N CYS A 67 21.24 8.00 3.34
CA CYS A 67 21.11 9.17 2.49
C CYS A 67 22.25 10.16 2.74
N ALA A 68 22.63 10.90 1.70
CA ALA A 68 23.46 12.08 1.84
C ALA A 68 22.69 13.17 2.59
N ALA A 69 23.40 14.16 3.14
CA ALA A 69 22.77 15.21 3.93
C ALA A 69 21.76 16.03 3.12
N GLU A 70 22.03 16.19 1.82
CA GLU A 70 21.21 16.95 0.88
C GLU A 70 19.95 16.20 0.44
N GLU A 71 19.88 14.89 0.71
CA GLU A 71 18.77 14.01 0.31
C GLU A 71 17.75 13.77 1.45
N ALA A 72 17.98 14.35 2.63
CA ALA A 72 17.14 14.15 3.80
C ALA A 72 15.89 15.04 3.77
N GLY A 73 14.70 14.43 3.90
CA GLY A 73 13.45 15.16 4.19
C GLY A 73 12.62 15.60 2.97
N PHE A 74 12.77 14.94 1.82
CA PHE A 74 11.78 15.04 0.74
C PHE A 74 10.39 14.60 1.19
#